data_AF-N6YZV6-F1
#
_entry.id   AF-N6YZV6-F1
#
_cell.length_a   1.000
_cell.length_b   1.000
_cell.length_c   1.000
_cell.angle_alpha   90.00
_cell.angle_beta   90.00
_cell.angle_gamma   90.00
#
_symmetry.space_group_name_H-M   'P 1'
#
loop_
_entity.id
_entity.type
_entity.pdbx_description
1 polymer ?
#
loop_
_entity_poly.entity_id
_entity_poly.type
_entity_poly.pdbx_seq_one_letter_code
_entity_poly.pdbx_strand_id
1 'polypeptide(L)'
;RGVETVSLLQYWQGPAGEAGSTVLSVEDGWMWMAALADGRRYLQLTVDVASADLPPKRALGDYCSARFHAVEAAAPFVRDAQPVGEPHARTSTAVLNESVAGDDWIRVGDAAMAVDPLSGNGIFQALSSALQAPAVVATLRHDRGRTALAQHFHTRRIEHLFHRFARIGRDFYAQEARWPQAPFWAARRGWPDALPLHAKVRPETVRVARGPVVCAGRIVEQDVVVTPDQPLGVWHLDGLAVAPMLAALRREGGDALEKAAGEALLCARFGLERARAAALLAWMRAQNWLD
;
A
#
# COMPACT_ATOMS: atom_id res chain seq x y z
N ARG A 1 -6.15 7.40 -12.51
CA ARG A 1 -6.98 6.18 -12.35
C ARG A 1 -6.23 5.00 -12.99
N GLY A 2 -6.44 3.77 -12.51
CA GLY A 2 -5.88 2.56 -13.09
C GLY A 2 -6.69 2.02 -14.26
N VAL A 3 -6.23 0.90 -14.80
CA VAL A 3 -6.95 0.14 -15.85
C VAL A 3 -8.32 -0.29 -15.30
N GLU A 4 -9.36 -0.15 -16.11
CA GLU A 4 -10.72 -0.45 -15.67
C GLU A 4 -10.90 -1.95 -15.40
N THR A 5 -11.24 -2.26 -14.15
CA THR A 5 -11.40 -3.61 -13.65
C THR A 5 -12.76 -3.76 -12.98
N VAL A 6 -13.41 -4.88 -13.23
CA VAL A 6 -14.64 -5.29 -12.55
C VAL A 6 -14.45 -6.64 -11.88
N SER A 7 -14.97 -6.77 -10.68
CA SER A 7 -15.04 -8.03 -9.95
C SER A 7 -16.50 -8.47 -9.81
N LEU A 8 -16.77 -9.69 -10.26
CA LEU A 8 -18.03 -10.40 -10.11
C LEU A 8 -17.92 -11.31 -8.89
N LEU A 9 -18.85 -11.18 -7.95
CA LEU A 9 -18.74 -11.71 -6.60
C LEU A 9 -20.02 -12.45 -6.25
N GLN A 10 -19.93 -13.65 -5.68
CA GLN A 10 -21.12 -14.39 -5.27
C GLN A 10 -20.83 -15.27 -4.06
N TYR A 11 -21.79 -15.32 -3.13
CA TYR A 11 -21.80 -16.31 -2.07
C TYR A 11 -22.27 -17.65 -2.61
N TRP A 12 -21.71 -18.72 -2.09
CA TRP A 12 -22.14 -20.09 -2.37
C TRP A 12 -22.30 -20.83 -1.05
N GLN A 13 -23.14 -21.85 -1.04
CA GLN A 13 -23.36 -22.72 0.11
C GLN A 13 -23.09 -24.15 -0.29
N GLY A 14 -22.13 -24.78 0.37
CA GLY A 14 -21.89 -26.23 0.31
C GLY A 14 -21.97 -26.87 1.69
N PRO A 15 -21.55 -28.14 1.81
CA PRO A 15 -21.41 -28.79 3.11
C PRO A 15 -20.31 -28.12 3.96
N ALA A 16 -20.42 -28.27 5.28
CA ALA A 16 -19.35 -27.92 6.21
C ALA A 16 -18.06 -28.71 5.88
N GLY A 17 -16.91 -28.10 6.14
CA GLY A 17 -15.62 -28.68 5.72
C GLY A 17 -14.41 -27.89 6.20
N GLU A 18 -13.28 -28.10 5.55
CA GLU A 18 -12.06 -27.37 5.85
C GLU A 18 -12.14 -25.92 5.32
N ALA A 19 -11.79 -24.96 6.17
CA ALA A 19 -11.70 -23.56 5.76
C ALA A 19 -10.41 -23.32 4.97
N GLY A 20 -10.48 -22.51 3.93
CA GLY A 20 -9.33 -22.23 3.09
C GLY A 20 -9.62 -21.18 2.03
N SER A 21 -8.56 -20.67 1.39
CA SER A 21 -8.69 -19.77 0.27
C SER A 21 -7.63 -20.04 -0.78
N THR A 22 -7.95 -19.75 -2.04
CA THR A 22 -6.98 -19.79 -3.13
C THR A 22 -7.16 -18.61 -4.07
N VAL A 23 -6.09 -18.26 -4.76
CA VAL A 23 -6.07 -17.28 -5.85
C VAL A 23 -5.46 -17.94 -7.08
N LEU A 24 -6.06 -17.69 -8.25
CA LEU A 24 -5.62 -18.29 -9.49
C LEU A 24 -5.72 -17.31 -10.64
N SER A 25 -4.65 -17.19 -11.41
CA SER A 25 -4.65 -16.49 -12.69
C SER A 25 -5.39 -17.30 -13.77
N VAL A 26 -6.22 -16.62 -14.55
CA VAL A 26 -6.80 -17.10 -15.81
C VAL A 26 -6.39 -16.17 -16.95
N GLU A 27 -6.62 -16.55 -18.21
CA GLU A 27 -6.13 -15.81 -19.37
C GLU A 27 -6.60 -14.34 -19.40
N ASP A 28 -7.84 -14.07 -19.01
CA ASP A 28 -8.50 -12.77 -19.05
C ASP A 28 -8.68 -12.12 -17.68
N GLY A 29 -8.02 -12.63 -16.63
CA GLY A 29 -8.32 -12.20 -15.27
C GLY A 29 -7.69 -13.04 -14.16
N TRP A 30 -8.28 -12.93 -12.97
CA TRP A 30 -7.96 -13.83 -11.86
C TRP A 30 -9.20 -14.17 -11.04
N MET A 31 -9.12 -15.30 -10.36
CA MET A 31 -10.16 -15.81 -9.46
C MET A 31 -9.63 -15.83 -8.03
N TRP A 32 -10.45 -15.39 -7.08
CA TRP A 32 -10.22 -15.61 -5.66
C TRP A 32 -11.41 -16.37 -5.09
N MET A 33 -11.13 -17.40 -4.31
CA MET A 33 -12.13 -18.29 -3.78
C MET A 33 -11.81 -18.56 -2.31
N ALA A 34 -12.81 -18.46 -1.46
CA ALA A 34 -12.70 -18.77 -0.04
C ALA A 34 -13.83 -19.69 0.39
N ALA A 35 -13.52 -20.64 1.27
CA ALA A 35 -14.47 -21.52 1.95
C ALA A 35 -14.31 -21.35 3.47
N LEU A 36 -15.43 -21.31 4.16
CA LEU A 36 -15.52 -21.28 5.62
C LEU A 36 -15.94 -22.66 6.14
N ALA A 37 -15.61 -22.93 7.41
CA ALA A 37 -15.86 -24.23 8.02
C ALA A 37 -17.35 -24.63 8.08
N ASP A 38 -18.25 -23.63 8.07
CA ASP A 38 -19.71 -23.83 8.04
C ASP A 38 -20.28 -24.06 6.62
N GLY A 39 -19.40 -24.21 5.62
CA GLY A 39 -19.78 -24.48 4.24
C GLY A 39 -20.14 -23.24 3.42
N ARG A 40 -20.15 -22.04 4.02
CA ARG A 40 -20.24 -20.79 3.25
C ARG A 40 -18.99 -20.61 2.41
N ARG A 41 -19.16 -20.18 1.17
CA ARG A 41 -18.07 -19.90 0.25
C ARG A 41 -18.27 -18.53 -0.39
N TYR A 42 -17.18 -17.89 -0.78
CA TYR A 42 -17.19 -16.61 -1.46
C TYR A 42 -16.26 -16.68 -2.66
N LEU A 43 -16.84 -16.56 -3.85
CA LEU A 43 -16.11 -16.67 -5.11
C LEU A 43 -16.10 -15.32 -5.81
N GLN A 44 -14.94 -14.96 -6.33
CA GLN A 44 -14.68 -13.71 -7.02
C GLN A 44 -13.99 -14.00 -8.34
N LEU A 45 -14.52 -13.46 -9.43
CA LEU A 45 -13.89 -13.40 -10.74
C LEU A 45 -13.60 -11.94 -11.06
N THR A 46 -12.34 -11.59 -11.30
CA THR A 46 -11.89 -10.24 -11.64
C THR A 46 -11.40 -10.22 -13.08
N VAL A 47 -11.99 -9.35 -13.90
CA VAL A 47 -11.70 -9.24 -15.34
C VAL A 47 -11.55 -7.79 -15.78
N ASP A 48 -11.03 -7.61 -16.99
CA ASP A 48 -10.88 -6.30 -17.63
C ASP A 48 -12.22 -5.80 -18.17
N VAL A 49 -12.57 -4.53 -17.96
CA VAL A 49 -13.84 -4.00 -18.47
C VAL A 49 -13.82 -3.85 -19.99
N ALA A 50 -12.68 -3.49 -20.58
CA ALA A 50 -12.61 -3.17 -22.01
C ALA A 50 -12.60 -4.43 -22.89
N SER A 51 -12.02 -5.53 -22.41
CA SER A 51 -11.94 -6.78 -23.18
C SER A 51 -12.89 -7.89 -22.74
N ALA A 52 -13.59 -7.76 -21.60
CA ALA A 52 -14.52 -8.80 -21.16
C ALA A 52 -15.85 -8.73 -21.92
N ASP A 53 -16.22 -9.83 -22.56
CA ASP A 53 -17.55 -10.04 -23.13
C ASP A 53 -18.52 -10.50 -22.03
N LEU A 54 -18.93 -9.55 -21.17
CA LEU A 54 -19.83 -9.82 -20.06
C LEU A 54 -21.27 -9.93 -20.54
N PRO A 55 -22.01 -10.99 -20.15
CA PRO A 55 -23.40 -11.12 -20.54
C PRO A 55 -24.30 -10.13 -19.79
N PRO A 56 -25.56 -9.97 -20.23
CA PRO A 56 -26.56 -9.19 -19.49
C PRO A 56 -26.71 -9.68 -18.05
N LYS A 57 -27.09 -8.76 -17.14
CA LYS A 57 -27.19 -9.02 -15.69
C LYS A 57 -27.86 -10.35 -15.32
N ARG A 58 -28.96 -10.70 -15.99
CA ARG A 58 -29.74 -11.94 -15.73
C ARG A 58 -28.98 -13.24 -16.00
N ALA A 59 -27.90 -13.20 -16.78
CA ALA A 59 -27.10 -14.35 -17.15
C ALA A 59 -25.71 -14.34 -16.47
N LEU A 60 -25.43 -13.36 -15.60
CA LEU A 60 -24.15 -13.28 -14.89
C LEU A 60 -23.96 -14.47 -13.93
N GLY A 61 -25.03 -14.99 -13.33
CA GLY A 61 -24.97 -16.15 -12.44
C GLY A 61 -24.44 -17.39 -13.17
N ASP A 62 -25.10 -17.75 -14.27
CA ASP A 62 -24.72 -18.89 -15.11
C ASP A 62 -23.31 -18.71 -15.68
N TYR A 63 -22.98 -17.50 -16.13
CA TYR A 63 -21.64 -17.17 -16.60
C TYR A 63 -20.58 -17.40 -15.52
N CYS A 64 -20.75 -16.83 -14.32
CA CYS A 64 -19.78 -17.01 -13.23
C CYS A 64 -19.64 -18.48 -12.85
N SER A 65 -20.77 -19.20 -12.71
CA SER A 65 -20.78 -20.62 -12.41
C SER A 65 -19.98 -21.43 -13.44
N ALA A 66 -20.26 -21.23 -14.74
CA ALA A 66 -19.53 -21.90 -15.81
C ALA A 66 -18.03 -21.59 -15.77
N ARG A 67 -17.65 -20.34 -15.50
CA ARG A 67 -16.25 -19.91 -15.39
C ARG A 67 -15.51 -20.63 -14.26
N PHE A 68 -16.11 -20.79 -13.07
CA PHE A 68 -15.47 -21.52 -11.97
C PHE A 68 -15.43 -23.04 -12.23
N HIS A 69 -16.48 -23.62 -12.80
CA HIS A 69 -16.50 -25.05 -13.13
C HIS A 69 -15.50 -25.46 -14.23
N ALA A 70 -15.10 -24.53 -15.09
CA ALA A 70 -14.09 -24.76 -16.13
C ALA A 70 -12.65 -24.89 -15.58
N VAL A 71 -12.41 -24.54 -14.31
CA VAL A 71 -11.08 -24.55 -13.70
C VAL A 71 -10.98 -25.67 -12.68
N GLU A 72 -10.11 -26.65 -12.92
CA GLU A 72 -9.92 -27.82 -12.03
C GLU A 72 -9.57 -27.40 -10.59
N ALA A 73 -8.69 -26.41 -10.42
CA ALA A 73 -8.28 -25.92 -9.11
C ALA A 73 -9.43 -25.23 -8.32
N ALA A 74 -10.53 -24.86 -8.97
CA ALA A 74 -11.72 -24.33 -8.30
C ALA A 74 -12.63 -25.45 -7.76
N ALA A 75 -12.38 -26.72 -8.12
CA ALA A 75 -13.23 -27.85 -7.72
C ALA A 75 -13.52 -27.94 -6.21
N PRO A 76 -12.57 -27.71 -5.28
CA PRO A 76 -12.86 -27.70 -3.84
C PRO A 76 -13.89 -26.64 -3.41
N PHE A 77 -14.01 -25.56 -4.19
CA PHE A 77 -14.87 -24.42 -3.88
C PHE A 77 -16.23 -24.47 -4.60
N VAL A 78 -16.38 -25.26 -5.66
CA VAL A 78 -17.66 -25.40 -6.38
C VAL A 78 -18.35 -26.75 -6.21
N ARG A 79 -17.60 -27.81 -5.87
CA ARG A 79 -18.18 -29.15 -5.68
C ARG A 79 -19.20 -29.16 -4.54
N ASP A 80 -20.36 -29.73 -4.80
CA ASP A 80 -21.48 -29.86 -3.86
C ASP A 80 -21.91 -28.52 -3.23
N ALA A 81 -21.64 -27.39 -3.90
CA ALA A 81 -22.15 -26.10 -3.50
C ALA A 81 -23.06 -25.49 -4.56
N GLN A 82 -23.96 -24.64 -4.09
CA GLN A 82 -24.88 -23.89 -4.93
C GLN A 82 -24.68 -22.39 -4.71
N PRO A 83 -24.80 -21.57 -5.76
CA PRO A 83 -24.81 -20.12 -5.62
C PRO A 83 -25.97 -19.66 -4.73
N VAL A 84 -25.73 -18.64 -3.93
CA VAL A 84 -26.70 -18.01 -3.05
C VAL A 84 -26.97 -16.59 -3.55
N GLY A 85 -28.20 -16.37 -4.02
CA GLY A 85 -28.63 -15.08 -4.57
C GLY A 85 -27.93 -14.71 -5.89
N GLU A 86 -28.12 -13.47 -6.31
CA GLU A 86 -27.54 -12.94 -7.55
C GLU A 86 -26.06 -12.51 -7.38
N PRO A 87 -25.22 -12.64 -8.42
CA PRO A 87 -23.88 -12.08 -8.39
C PRO A 87 -23.88 -10.55 -8.25
N HIS A 88 -22.90 -10.04 -7.52
CA HIS A 88 -22.61 -8.63 -7.43
C HIS A 88 -21.45 -8.26 -8.35
N ALA A 89 -21.66 -7.27 -9.21
CA ALA A 89 -20.57 -6.60 -9.91
C ALA A 89 -20.11 -5.38 -9.10
N ARG A 90 -18.80 -5.24 -8.91
CA ARG A 90 -18.17 -4.07 -8.26
C ARG A 90 -16.97 -3.64 -9.08
N THR A 91 -16.78 -2.32 -9.21
CA THR A 91 -15.51 -1.80 -9.74
C THR A 91 -14.38 -2.18 -8.79
N SER A 92 -13.33 -2.75 -9.33
CA SER A 92 -12.06 -3.05 -8.65
C SER A 92 -10.89 -2.26 -9.24
N THR A 93 -11.23 -1.24 -10.04
CA THR A 93 -10.27 -0.28 -10.61
C THR A 93 -9.53 0.47 -9.51
N ALA A 94 -8.20 0.53 -9.59
CA ALA A 94 -7.42 1.39 -8.71
C ALA A 94 -7.78 2.88 -8.96
N VAL A 95 -8.16 3.60 -7.90
CA VAL A 95 -8.59 5.00 -7.95
C VAL A 95 -7.84 5.81 -6.92
N LEU A 96 -7.34 6.98 -7.34
CA LEU A 96 -6.89 8.05 -6.46
C LEU A 96 -7.82 9.24 -6.71
N ASN A 97 -8.46 9.75 -5.68
CA ASN A 97 -9.31 10.94 -5.81
C ASN A 97 -8.42 12.19 -5.97
N GLU A 98 -8.86 13.11 -6.82
CA GLU A 98 -8.09 14.33 -7.15
C GLU A 98 -7.91 15.26 -5.94
N SER A 99 -8.93 15.34 -5.09
CA SER A 99 -8.88 16.09 -3.83
C SER A 99 -9.16 15.17 -2.67
N VAL A 100 -8.21 15.10 -1.74
CA VAL A 100 -8.28 14.24 -0.54
C VAL A 100 -8.36 15.03 0.77
N ALA A 101 -8.25 16.36 0.69
CA ALA A 101 -8.40 17.28 1.81
C ALA A 101 -8.96 18.62 1.33
N GLY A 102 -9.78 19.24 2.17
CA GLY A 102 -10.23 20.63 2.05
C GLY A 102 -10.01 21.38 3.38
N ASP A 103 -10.66 22.54 3.53
CA ASP A 103 -10.42 23.41 4.70
C ASP A 103 -10.99 22.86 6.00
N ASP A 104 -12.03 22.03 5.91
CA ASP A 104 -12.76 21.46 7.03
C ASP A 104 -13.08 19.96 6.88
N TRP A 105 -12.54 19.31 5.86
CA TRP A 105 -12.76 17.89 5.59
C TRP A 105 -11.50 17.19 5.08
N ILE A 106 -11.45 15.87 5.27
CA ILE A 106 -10.48 14.98 4.64
C ILE A 106 -11.16 13.69 4.21
N ARG A 107 -10.59 13.03 3.20
CA ARG A 107 -10.99 11.68 2.78
C ARG A 107 -10.02 10.64 3.35
N VAL A 108 -10.55 9.50 3.77
CA VAL A 108 -9.78 8.35 4.28
C VAL A 108 -10.31 7.05 3.65
N GLY A 109 -9.51 6.00 3.63
CA GLY A 109 -9.83 4.74 2.97
C GLY A 109 -10.28 4.92 1.53
N ASP A 110 -11.26 4.13 1.10
CA ASP A 110 -11.78 4.11 -0.27
C ASP A 110 -12.30 5.48 -0.75
N ALA A 111 -12.71 6.36 0.17
CA ALA A 111 -13.11 7.73 -0.17
C ALA A 111 -11.93 8.59 -0.64
N ALA A 112 -10.69 8.24 -0.27
CA ALA A 112 -9.46 8.90 -0.69
C ALA A 112 -8.79 8.12 -1.83
N MET A 113 -8.57 6.83 -1.65
CA MET A 113 -7.96 5.96 -2.65
C MET A 113 -8.46 4.52 -2.50
N ALA A 114 -8.57 3.81 -3.61
CA ALA A 114 -8.76 2.38 -3.67
C ALA A 114 -7.65 1.77 -4.53
N VAL A 115 -7.07 0.67 -4.09
CA VAL A 115 -5.98 -0.03 -4.80
C VAL A 115 -6.48 -1.36 -5.34
N ASP A 116 -5.69 -2.02 -6.17
CA ASP A 116 -6.04 -3.32 -6.72
C ASP A 116 -6.34 -4.35 -5.60
N PRO A 117 -7.47 -5.10 -5.67
CA PRO A 117 -7.87 -6.00 -4.61
C PRO A 117 -7.07 -7.32 -4.55
N LEU A 118 -6.19 -7.61 -5.52
CA LEU A 118 -5.43 -8.87 -5.61
C LEU A 118 -4.72 -9.26 -4.31
N SER A 119 -4.26 -8.28 -3.54
CA SER A 119 -3.51 -8.51 -2.29
C SER A 119 -4.36 -8.55 -1.02
N GLY A 120 -5.69 -8.35 -1.10
CA GLY A 120 -6.58 -8.30 0.07
C GLY A 120 -6.32 -7.14 1.04
N ASN A 121 -5.47 -6.17 0.67
CA ASN A 121 -4.98 -5.13 1.58
C ASN A 121 -5.94 -3.94 1.79
N GLY A 122 -7.14 -3.94 1.22
CA GLY A 122 -8.06 -2.79 1.27
C GLY A 122 -8.33 -2.29 2.69
N ILE A 123 -8.64 -3.20 3.62
CA ILE A 123 -8.88 -2.86 5.04
C ILE A 123 -7.62 -2.28 5.68
N PHE A 124 -6.45 -2.88 5.42
CA PHE A 124 -5.18 -2.36 5.92
C PHE A 124 -4.91 -0.94 5.40
N GLN A 125 -5.23 -0.63 4.14
CA GLN A 125 -5.11 0.73 3.59
C GLN A 125 -6.09 1.72 4.23
N ALA A 126 -7.33 1.29 4.42
CA ALA A 126 -8.34 2.11 5.05
C ALA A 126 -7.93 2.50 6.48
N LEU A 127 -7.46 1.53 7.25
CA LEU A 127 -6.94 1.79 8.60
C LEU A 127 -5.66 2.64 8.56
N SER A 128 -4.69 2.29 7.71
CA SER A 128 -3.41 3.02 7.61
C SER A 128 -3.61 4.49 7.24
N SER A 129 -4.54 4.80 6.33
CA SER A 129 -4.87 6.17 5.97
C SER A 129 -5.69 6.91 7.03
N ALA A 130 -6.47 6.19 7.86
CA ALA A 130 -7.23 6.77 8.95
C ALA A 130 -6.39 7.08 10.20
N LEU A 131 -5.26 6.39 10.42
CA LEU A 131 -4.43 6.57 11.62
C LEU A 131 -3.95 8.01 11.83
N GLN A 132 -3.60 8.72 10.76
CA GLN A 132 -3.19 10.13 10.87
C GLN A 132 -4.36 11.13 10.90
N ALA A 133 -5.57 10.69 10.58
CA ALA A 133 -6.73 11.56 10.40
C ALA A 133 -7.02 12.46 11.62
N PRO A 134 -6.96 11.95 12.88
CA PRO A 134 -7.20 12.81 14.04
C PRO A 134 -6.24 13.98 14.15
N ALA A 135 -4.95 13.78 13.86
CA ALA A 135 -3.96 14.85 13.91
C ALA A 135 -4.18 15.90 12.81
N VAL A 136 -4.53 15.45 11.60
CA VAL A 136 -4.87 16.34 10.48
C VAL A 136 -6.11 17.15 10.81
N VAL A 137 -7.22 16.50 11.21
CA VAL A 137 -8.48 17.17 11.56
C VAL A 137 -8.30 18.15 12.72
N ALA A 138 -7.56 17.75 13.77
CA ALA A 138 -7.32 18.64 14.90
C ALA A 138 -6.52 19.89 14.50
N THR A 139 -5.55 19.73 13.59
CA THR A 139 -4.79 20.86 13.05
C THR A 139 -5.68 21.77 12.20
N LEU A 140 -6.49 21.20 11.29
CA LEU A 140 -7.42 21.97 10.46
C LEU A 140 -8.40 22.79 11.32
N ARG A 141 -8.91 22.21 12.41
CA ARG A 141 -9.91 22.85 13.28
C ARG A 141 -9.32 23.90 14.23
N HIS A 142 -8.14 23.65 14.78
CA HIS A 142 -7.62 24.44 15.91
C HIS A 142 -6.40 25.30 15.54
N ASP A 143 -5.71 25.00 14.44
CA ASP A 143 -4.48 25.67 14.02
C ASP A 143 -4.62 26.22 12.60
N ARG A 144 -5.51 27.21 12.39
CA ARG A 144 -5.84 27.76 11.04
C ARG A 144 -4.62 28.23 10.26
N GLY A 145 -3.56 28.71 10.93
CA GLY A 145 -2.28 29.08 10.30
C GLY A 145 -1.49 27.89 9.72
N ARG A 146 -1.89 26.64 10.02
CA ARG A 146 -1.27 25.40 9.54
C ARG A 146 -2.20 24.60 8.62
N THR A 147 -3.31 25.17 8.16
CA THR A 147 -4.25 24.48 7.26
C THR A 147 -3.55 23.91 6.02
N ALA A 148 -2.78 24.74 5.30
CA ALA A 148 -2.05 24.32 4.12
C ALA A 148 -1.05 23.18 4.42
N LEU A 149 -0.38 23.23 5.58
CA LEU A 149 0.55 22.19 6.01
C LEU A 149 -0.17 20.86 6.27
N ALA A 150 -1.32 20.89 6.94
CA ALA A 150 -2.12 19.71 7.23
C ALA A 150 -2.70 19.08 5.95
N GLN A 151 -3.21 19.91 5.02
CA GLN A 151 -3.69 19.46 3.71
C GLN A 151 -2.55 18.83 2.88
N HIS A 152 -1.38 19.48 2.86
CA HIS A 152 -0.21 18.97 2.15
C HIS A 152 0.26 17.63 2.74
N PHE A 153 0.36 17.52 4.07
CA PHE A 153 0.73 16.29 4.75
C PHE A 153 -0.19 15.13 4.37
N HIS A 154 -1.51 15.34 4.46
CA HIS A 154 -2.49 14.30 4.16
C HIS A 154 -2.45 13.89 2.69
N THR A 155 -2.41 14.87 1.78
CA THR A 155 -2.38 14.64 0.33
C THR A 155 -1.17 13.81 -0.08
N ARG A 156 0.03 14.22 0.34
CA ARG A 156 1.28 13.51 0.01
C ARG A 156 1.29 12.08 0.53
N ARG A 157 0.70 11.84 1.70
CA ARG A 157 0.62 10.51 2.31
C ARG A 157 -0.30 9.59 1.51
N ILE A 158 -1.48 10.07 1.11
CA ILE A 158 -2.42 9.29 0.29
C ILE A 158 -1.81 9.00 -1.08
N GLU A 159 -1.26 10.01 -1.77
CA GLU A 159 -0.59 9.84 -3.06
C GLU A 159 0.53 8.81 -2.99
N HIS A 160 1.40 8.92 -1.98
CA HIS A 160 2.51 8.00 -1.79
C HIS A 160 2.03 6.57 -1.56
N LEU A 161 1.04 6.37 -0.70
CA LEU A 161 0.46 5.05 -0.46
C LEU A 161 -0.15 4.49 -1.75
N PHE A 162 -0.95 5.27 -2.48
CA PHE A 162 -1.58 4.85 -3.73
C PHE A 162 -0.53 4.36 -4.74
N HIS A 163 0.49 5.17 -5.02
CA HIS A 163 1.53 4.81 -6.00
C HIS A 163 2.37 3.62 -5.53
N ARG A 164 2.65 3.50 -4.23
CA ARG A 164 3.36 2.34 -3.67
C ARG A 164 2.59 1.04 -3.93
N PHE A 165 1.29 1.01 -3.61
CA PHE A 165 0.47 -0.19 -3.81
C PHE A 165 0.15 -0.45 -5.28
N ALA A 166 0.01 0.59 -6.10
CA ALA A 166 -0.10 0.45 -7.55
C ALA A 166 1.13 -0.26 -8.15
N ARG A 167 2.35 0.10 -7.72
CA ARG A 167 3.60 -0.57 -8.15
C ARG A 167 3.73 -1.99 -7.60
N ILE A 168 3.24 -2.26 -6.39
CA ILE A 168 3.14 -3.65 -5.89
C ILE A 168 2.25 -4.46 -6.83
N GLY A 169 1.06 -3.95 -7.18
CA GLY A 169 0.16 -4.59 -8.15
C GLY A 169 0.84 -4.85 -9.49
N ARG A 170 1.51 -3.82 -10.06
CA ARG A 170 2.31 -3.94 -11.29
C ARG A 170 3.27 -5.13 -11.24
N ASP A 171 4.07 -5.20 -10.18
CA ASP A 171 5.14 -6.19 -10.03
C ASP A 171 4.58 -7.59 -9.82
N PHE A 172 3.40 -7.73 -9.17
CA PHE A 172 2.66 -8.99 -9.10
C PHE A 172 2.09 -9.39 -10.46
N TYR A 173 1.45 -8.48 -11.19
CA TYR A 173 0.92 -8.74 -12.53
C TYR A 173 2.01 -9.14 -13.52
N ALA A 174 3.22 -8.58 -13.38
CA ALA A 174 4.36 -8.92 -14.23
C ALA A 174 4.94 -10.33 -14.00
N GLN A 175 4.60 -10.99 -12.88
CA GLN A 175 5.03 -12.37 -12.59
C GLN A 175 4.26 -13.43 -13.38
N GLU A 176 3.06 -13.10 -13.90
CA GLU A 176 2.32 -14.03 -14.76
C GLU A 176 2.96 -14.10 -16.15
N ALA A 177 3.61 -15.23 -16.43
CA ALA A 177 4.35 -15.45 -17.66
C ALA A 177 3.58 -16.24 -18.72
N ARG A 178 2.42 -16.84 -18.39
CA ARG A 178 1.64 -17.66 -19.34
C ARG A 178 0.90 -16.81 -20.37
N TRP A 179 0.39 -15.64 -19.97
CA TRP A 179 -0.42 -14.77 -20.83
C TRP A 179 0.06 -13.32 -20.87
N PRO A 180 1.34 -13.06 -21.18
CA PRO A 180 1.92 -11.71 -21.13
C PRO A 180 1.30 -10.72 -22.13
N GLN A 181 0.64 -11.23 -23.18
CA GLN A 181 0.01 -10.46 -24.25
C GLN A 181 -1.52 -10.43 -24.15
N ALA A 182 -2.13 -11.19 -23.24
CA ALA A 182 -3.58 -11.14 -23.06
C ALA A 182 -3.98 -9.75 -22.52
N PRO A 183 -5.09 -9.15 -23.00
CA PRO A 183 -5.41 -7.74 -22.71
C PRO A 183 -5.39 -7.38 -21.23
N PHE A 184 -5.96 -8.23 -20.37
CA PHE A 184 -6.00 -8.03 -18.93
C PHE A 184 -4.61 -7.86 -18.32
N TRP A 185 -3.69 -8.78 -18.63
CA TRP A 185 -2.33 -8.83 -18.08
C TRP A 185 -1.43 -7.76 -18.69
N ALA A 186 -1.49 -7.58 -20.02
CA ALA A 186 -0.69 -6.60 -20.75
C ALA A 186 -0.93 -5.18 -20.26
N ALA A 187 -2.19 -4.81 -19.99
CA ALA A 187 -2.53 -3.48 -19.49
C ALA A 187 -2.04 -3.22 -18.06
N ARG A 188 -1.93 -4.25 -17.22
CA ARG A 188 -1.67 -4.11 -15.77
C ARG A 188 -0.19 -4.26 -15.39
N ARG A 189 0.58 -5.06 -16.13
CA ARG A 189 1.99 -5.35 -15.83
C ARG A 189 2.96 -4.16 -15.98
N GLY A 190 2.51 -3.06 -16.58
CA GLY A 190 3.30 -1.83 -16.79
C GLY A 190 2.72 -0.57 -16.12
N TRP A 191 1.53 -0.65 -15.53
CA TRP A 191 0.89 0.46 -14.84
C TRP A 191 1.26 0.43 -13.34
N PRO A 192 1.52 1.54 -12.65
CA PRO A 192 1.25 2.93 -13.05
C PRO A 192 2.40 3.61 -13.81
N ASP A 193 3.62 3.11 -13.64
CA ASP A 193 4.85 3.67 -14.19
C ASP A 193 5.94 2.58 -14.21
N ALA A 194 7.16 2.92 -14.64
CA ALA A 194 8.33 2.04 -14.61
C ALA A 194 9.24 2.29 -13.38
N LEU A 195 8.79 3.07 -12.38
CA LEU A 195 9.61 3.38 -11.22
C LEU A 195 9.69 2.16 -10.28
N PRO A 196 10.85 1.87 -9.67
CA PRO A 196 10.97 0.73 -8.78
C PRO A 196 10.08 0.91 -7.54
N LEU A 197 9.61 -0.21 -6.97
CA LEU A 197 8.91 -0.19 -5.68
C LEU A 197 9.83 0.34 -4.56
N HIS A 198 11.09 -0.09 -4.59
CA HIS A 198 12.13 0.34 -3.66
C HIS A 198 13.24 1.07 -4.42
N ALA A 199 13.39 2.36 -4.13
CA ALA A 199 14.44 3.15 -4.76
C ALA A 199 15.78 2.88 -4.07
N LYS A 200 16.85 2.74 -4.85
CA LYS A 200 18.19 2.57 -4.28
C LYS A 200 18.59 3.85 -3.53
N VAL A 201 18.91 3.69 -2.25
CA VAL A 201 19.44 4.76 -1.39
C VAL A 201 20.96 4.74 -1.46
N ARG A 202 21.55 5.93 -1.61
CA ARG A 202 22.99 6.17 -1.47
C ARG A 202 23.23 7.38 -0.55
N PRO A 203 24.34 7.47 0.20
CA PRO A 203 24.55 8.54 1.18
C PRO A 203 24.36 9.95 0.60
N GLU A 204 24.80 10.21 -0.62
CA GLU A 204 24.68 11.50 -1.30
C GLU A 204 23.23 11.88 -1.66
N THR A 205 22.33 10.88 -1.75
CA THR A 205 20.89 11.08 -2.00
C THR A 205 20.07 11.29 -0.74
N VAL A 206 20.67 11.03 0.43
CA VAL A 206 20.03 11.21 1.74
C VAL A 206 20.23 12.65 2.18
N ARG A 207 19.14 13.35 2.50
CA ARG A 207 19.18 14.77 2.89
C ARG A 207 18.31 15.05 4.11
N VAL A 208 18.71 16.03 4.91
CA VAL A 208 17.85 16.62 5.92
C VAL A 208 16.99 17.69 5.25
N ALA A 209 15.70 17.69 5.55
CA ALA A 209 14.75 18.68 5.04
C ALA A 209 13.70 19.01 6.10
N ARG A 210 13.05 20.16 5.96
CA ARG A 210 11.84 20.48 6.71
C ARG A 210 10.67 19.73 6.07
N GLY A 211 9.88 19.04 6.89
CA GLY A 211 8.71 18.30 6.44
C GLY A 211 7.63 18.21 7.51
N PRO A 212 6.37 18.03 7.10
CA PRO A 212 5.27 17.87 8.04
C PRO A 212 5.32 16.51 8.75
N VAL A 213 5.09 16.52 10.05
CA VAL A 213 5.07 15.32 10.91
C VAL A 213 3.89 15.37 11.87
N VAL A 214 3.48 14.21 12.36
CA VAL A 214 2.51 14.13 13.47
C VAL A 214 3.25 14.28 14.80
N CYS A 215 3.07 15.39 15.50
CA CYS A 215 3.63 15.64 16.83
C CYS A 215 2.49 15.95 17.81
N ALA A 216 2.38 15.18 18.89
CA ALA A 216 1.37 15.39 19.94
C ALA A 216 -0.06 15.60 19.41
N GLY A 217 -0.46 14.83 18.38
CA GLY A 217 -1.79 14.93 17.79
C GLY A 217 -2.02 16.18 16.94
N ARG A 218 -0.95 16.83 16.44
CA ARG A 218 -0.99 17.94 15.48
C ARG A 218 0.00 17.74 14.34
N ILE A 219 -0.27 18.39 13.21
CA ILE A 219 0.67 18.47 12.09
C ILE A 219 1.55 19.69 12.28
N VAL A 220 2.85 19.46 12.37
CA VAL A 220 3.87 20.50 12.54
C VAL A 220 5.03 20.23 11.59
N GLU A 221 5.81 21.26 11.28
CA GLU A 221 7.06 21.07 10.53
C GLU A 221 8.21 20.70 11.46
N GLN A 222 8.97 19.68 11.07
CA GLN A 222 10.19 19.26 11.74
C GLN A 222 11.30 18.92 10.73
N ASP A 223 12.52 18.82 11.24
CA ASP A 223 13.62 18.27 10.47
C ASP A 223 13.45 16.75 10.33
N VAL A 224 13.40 16.29 9.09
CA VAL A 224 13.26 14.89 8.71
C VAL A 224 14.38 14.47 7.78
N VAL A 225 14.72 13.18 7.80
CA VAL A 225 15.65 12.61 6.82
C VAL A 225 14.87 12.08 5.64
N VAL A 226 15.07 12.67 4.47
CA VAL A 226 14.44 12.26 3.21
C VAL A 226 15.42 11.41 2.41
N THR A 227 14.94 10.28 1.91
CA THR A 227 15.67 9.39 1.01
C THR A 227 14.84 9.09 -0.23
N PRO A 228 15.43 8.56 -1.32
CA PRO A 228 14.66 8.10 -2.47
C PRO A 228 13.58 7.07 -2.10
N ASP A 229 13.84 6.18 -1.14
CA ASP A 229 12.89 5.14 -0.69
C ASP A 229 11.88 5.65 0.35
N GLN A 230 12.24 6.71 1.08
CA GLN A 230 11.40 7.36 2.11
C GLN A 230 11.18 8.85 1.75
N PRO A 231 10.44 9.15 0.66
CA PRO A 231 10.30 10.50 0.15
C PRO A 231 9.43 11.42 1.04
N LEU A 232 8.67 10.85 1.97
CA LEU A 232 7.89 11.61 2.96
C LEU A 232 8.72 12.01 4.20
N GLY A 233 9.95 11.50 4.31
CA GLY A 233 10.85 11.79 5.42
C GLY A 233 10.66 10.89 6.64
N VAL A 234 11.78 10.57 7.29
CA VAL A 234 11.84 9.87 8.57
C VAL A 234 12.15 10.90 9.66
N TRP A 235 11.23 11.05 10.61
CA TRP A 235 11.42 11.96 11.75
C TRP A 235 12.07 11.27 12.94
N HIS A 236 11.50 10.14 13.34
CA HIS A 236 11.95 9.38 14.49
C HIS A 236 12.25 7.93 14.12
N LEU A 237 13.29 7.38 14.74
CA LEU A 237 13.52 5.95 14.84
C LEU A 237 13.58 5.60 16.32
N ASP A 238 12.73 4.68 16.77
CA ASP A 238 12.64 4.30 18.18
C ASP A 238 12.52 5.51 19.12
N GLY A 239 11.71 6.52 18.74
CA GLY A 239 11.56 7.76 19.53
C GLY A 239 12.74 8.73 19.50
N LEU A 240 13.80 8.47 18.71
CA LEU A 240 14.95 9.37 18.56
C LEU A 240 14.88 10.18 17.26
N ALA A 241 15.04 11.50 17.34
CA ALA A 241 14.98 12.39 16.20
C ALA A 241 16.22 12.21 15.29
N VAL A 242 16.03 11.62 14.11
CA VAL A 242 17.16 11.12 13.30
C VAL A 242 17.94 12.21 12.55
N ALA A 243 17.28 13.30 12.16
CA ALA A 243 17.89 14.39 11.41
C ALA A 243 19.08 15.06 12.11
N PRO A 244 18.99 15.51 13.37
CA PRO A 244 20.13 16.13 14.05
C PRO A 244 21.29 15.16 14.27
N MET A 245 21.01 13.87 14.49
CA MET A 245 22.04 12.84 14.66
C MET A 245 22.78 12.56 13.36
N LEU A 246 22.05 12.41 12.25
CA LEU A 246 22.65 12.27 10.92
C LEU A 246 23.53 13.48 10.56
N ALA A 247 23.04 14.70 10.83
CA ALA A 247 23.80 15.92 10.58
C ALA A 247 25.10 16.00 11.40
N ALA A 248 25.05 15.59 12.68
CA ALA A 248 26.23 15.55 13.54
C ALA A 248 27.28 14.53 13.03
N LEU A 249 26.85 13.32 12.67
CA LEU A 249 27.73 12.26 12.15
C LEU A 249 28.45 12.70 10.87
N ARG A 250 27.71 13.29 9.92
CA ARG A 250 28.29 13.80 8.65
C ARG A 250 29.28 14.93 8.87
N ARG A 251 29.02 15.81 9.84
CA ARG A 251 29.86 16.97 10.12
C ARG A 251 31.21 16.59 10.75
N GLU A 252 31.25 15.56 11.59
CA GLU A 252 32.46 15.22 12.37
C GLU A 252 33.36 14.17 11.74
N GLY A 253 32.89 13.35 10.80
CA GLY A 253 33.75 12.38 10.12
C GLY A 253 33.53 12.20 8.62
N GLY A 254 32.65 12.99 7.99
CA GLY A 254 32.25 12.75 6.61
C GLY A 254 31.70 11.33 6.42
N ASP A 255 31.95 10.76 5.25
CA ASP A 255 31.50 9.42 4.87
C ASP A 255 32.26 8.29 5.61
N ALA A 256 33.50 8.53 6.05
CA ALA A 256 34.38 7.49 6.61
C ALA A 256 34.51 7.50 8.15
N LEU A 257 33.49 7.94 8.89
CA LEU A 257 33.57 8.00 10.35
C LEU A 257 33.73 6.59 10.97
N GLU A 258 34.83 6.34 11.68
CA GLU A 258 35.03 5.06 12.36
C GLU A 258 33.86 4.73 13.30
N LYS A 259 33.45 3.44 13.34
CA LYS A 259 32.30 2.98 14.13
C LYS A 259 32.36 3.46 15.59
N ALA A 260 33.52 3.29 16.25
CA ALA A 260 33.68 3.67 17.65
C ALA A 260 33.57 5.19 17.87
N ALA A 261 34.08 5.99 16.93
CA ALA A 261 33.98 7.44 16.97
C ALA A 261 32.52 7.91 16.78
N GLY A 262 31.78 7.30 15.85
CA GLY A 262 30.35 7.57 15.65
C GLY A 262 29.49 7.21 16.86
N GLU A 263 29.72 6.05 17.47
CA GLU A 263 29.04 5.67 18.71
C GLU A 263 29.34 6.67 19.84
N ALA A 264 30.61 7.02 20.04
CA ALA A 264 31.03 7.96 21.07
C ALA A 264 30.42 9.35 20.86
N LEU A 265 30.37 9.85 19.62
CA LEU A 265 29.72 11.10 19.27
C LEU A 265 28.23 11.09 19.63
N LEU A 266 27.53 10.02 19.28
CA LEU A 266 26.10 9.88 19.58
C LEU A 266 25.84 9.85 21.09
N CYS A 267 26.66 9.13 21.86
CA CYS A 267 26.59 9.10 23.31
C CYS A 267 26.82 10.49 23.91
N ALA A 268 27.92 11.15 23.52
CA ALA A 268 28.35 12.42 24.09
C ALA A 268 27.40 13.57 23.76
N ARG A 269 26.91 13.64 22.51
CA ARG A 269 26.12 14.78 22.03
C ARG A 269 24.62 14.64 22.29
N PHE A 270 24.10 13.42 22.26
CA PHE A 270 22.66 13.17 22.36
C PHE A 270 22.28 12.37 23.62
N GLY A 271 23.24 12.10 24.51
CA GLY A 271 22.99 11.39 25.77
C GLY A 271 22.51 9.96 25.58
N LEU A 272 22.82 9.33 24.43
CA LEU A 272 22.38 7.97 24.15
C LEU A 272 23.19 6.96 24.96
N GLU A 273 22.52 5.93 25.46
CA GLU A 273 23.20 4.72 25.92
C GLU A 273 23.98 4.08 24.77
N ARG A 274 25.14 3.50 25.09
CA ARG A 274 26.06 2.95 24.09
C ARG A 274 25.40 1.91 23.17
N ALA A 275 24.56 1.03 23.73
CA ALA A 275 23.86 0.01 22.95
C ALA A 275 22.90 0.64 21.93
N ARG A 276 22.19 1.72 22.32
CA ARG A 276 21.25 2.42 21.45
C ARG A 276 21.96 3.26 20.39
N ALA A 277 23.07 3.91 20.74
CA ALA A 277 23.95 4.58 19.78
C ALA A 277 24.48 3.60 18.72
N ALA A 278 24.97 2.43 19.14
CA ALA A 278 25.46 1.39 18.24
C ALA A 278 24.36 0.85 17.32
N ALA A 279 23.16 0.61 17.86
CA ALA A 279 22.01 0.14 17.08
C ALA A 279 21.56 1.18 16.03
N LEU A 280 21.47 2.46 16.41
CA LEU A 280 21.12 3.54 15.50
C LEU A 280 22.14 3.70 14.37
N LEU A 281 23.43 3.72 14.70
CA LEU A 281 24.50 3.87 13.70
C LEU A 281 24.52 2.68 12.73
N ALA A 282 24.40 1.45 13.27
CA ALA A 282 24.32 0.25 12.45
C ALA A 282 23.10 0.26 11.53
N TRP A 283 21.95 0.72 12.03
CA TRP A 283 20.74 0.86 11.23
C TRP A 283 20.93 1.89 10.10
N MET A 284 21.47 3.09 10.40
CA MET A 284 21.72 4.12 9.39
C MET A 284 22.65 3.62 8.27
N ARG A 285 23.69 2.87 8.60
CA ARG A 285 24.58 2.21 7.63
C ARG A 285 23.86 1.14 6.82
N ALA A 286 23.06 0.28 7.46
CA ALA A 286 22.27 -0.73 6.77
C ALA A 286 21.25 -0.12 5.77
N GLN A 287 20.82 1.12 6.01
CA GLN A 287 19.96 1.88 5.10
C GLN A 287 20.74 2.71 4.05
N ASN A 288 22.08 2.63 4.02
CA ASN A 288 22.97 3.42 3.16
C ASN A 288 22.81 4.94 3.34
N TRP A 289 22.58 5.41 4.57
CA TRP A 289 22.55 6.85 4.88
C TRP A 289 23.93 7.46 5.09
N LEU A 290 24.87 6.58 5.45
CA LEU A 290 26.28 6.78 5.76
C LEU A 290 27.04 5.61 5.12
N ASP A 291 28.31 5.82 4.80
CA ASP A 291 29.21 4.76 4.35
C ASP A 291 29.71 3.86 5.51
#